data_AF-A0A4P9K654-F1
#
_entry.id   AF-A0A4P9K654-F1
#
_cell.length_a   1.000
_cell.length_b   1.000
_cell.length_c   1.000
_cell.angle_alpha   90.00
_cell.angle_beta   90.00
_cell.angle_gamma   90.00
#
_symmetry.space_group_name_H-M   'P 1'
#
loop_
_entity.id
_entity.type
_entity.pdbx_description
1 polymer ?
#
loop_
_entity_poly.entity_id
_entity_poly.type
_entity_poly.pdbx_seq_one_letter_code
_entity_poly.pdbx_strand_id
1 'polypeptide(L)'
;MRYLWVLLIPFLFVFVILYFQLVVGRGEDFAHSVAITGAFGDSFGMLTALFAGYAAFQVRQTLIIQDKILKETREDLELNRNELVASQRQQRVIALESSFYHMVDLLNERKDGVTIWSNSRDENVGGETALTIIYSQIEKKYQELLFAELSPDIRLPTKSYSIDYFAAFELLEDEAKHNLVIAFKKYLKENFVEELGAYFSLLSTLVDFVEDHTVELPNDGSLLRKVLTAQLSVNTLKILATYSVIFHKNPPVKRTSFVLKRMNNVSAFYLFDYKYAESV
;
A
#
# COMPACT_ATOMS: atom_id res chain seq x y z
N MET A 1 0.19 -55.74 -5.93
CA MET A 1 -0.80 -55.97 -7.02
C MET A 1 -0.39 -55.41 -8.39
N ARG A 2 0.43 -54.35 -8.51
CA ARG A 2 0.80 -53.75 -9.81
C ARG A 2 1.45 -54.71 -10.83
N TYR A 3 2.21 -55.71 -10.38
CA TYR A 3 2.92 -56.66 -11.25
C TYR A 3 2.13 -57.93 -11.60
N LEU A 4 1.00 -58.17 -10.94
CA LEU A 4 0.24 -59.42 -11.10
C LEU A 4 -0.50 -59.47 -12.45
N TRP A 5 -0.94 -58.31 -12.94
CA TRP A 5 -1.57 -58.17 -14.27
C TRP A 5 -0.58 -58.32 -15.42
N VAL A 6 0.68 -57.91 -15.23
CA VAL A 6 1.76 -58.05 -16.23
C VAL A 6 2.09 -59.52 -16.48
N LEU A 7 1.93 -60.38 -15.47
CA LEU A 7 2.11 -61.83 -15.61
C LEU A 7 0.86 -62.57 -16.11
N LEU A 8 -0.34 -62.05 -15.82
CA LEU A 8 -1.61 -62.67 -16.25
C LEU A 8 -1.84 -62.60 -17.77
N ILE A 9 -1.46 -61.49 -18.41
CA ILE A 9 -1.63 -61.29 -19.86
C ILE A 9 -0.85 -62.33 -20.69
N PRO A 10 0.46 -62.53 -20.51
CA PRO A 10 1.20 -63.54 -21.25
C PRO A 10 0.75 -64.96 -20.88
N PHE A 11 0.36 -65.20 -19.64
CA PHE A 11 -0.18 -66.50 -19.21
C PHE A 11 -1.48 -66.85 -19.96
N LEU A 12 -2.42 -65.90 -20.06
CA LEU A 12 -3.67 -66.09 -20.79
C LEU A 12 -3.42 -66.26 -22.29
N PHE A 13 -2.44 -65.55 -22.85
CA PHE A 13 -2.04 -65.69 -24.26
C PHE A 13 -1.46 -67.08 -24.55
N VAL A 14 -0.57 -67.58 -23.68
CA VAL A 14 -0.01 -68.94 -23.75
C VAL A 14 -1.12 -69.99 -23.62
N PHE A 15 -2.06 -69.79 -22.69
CA PHE A 15 -3.20 -70.69 -22.51
C PHE A 15 -4.09 -70.77 -23.76
N VAL A 16 -4.38 -69.64 -24.41
CA VAL A 16 -5.16 -69.61 -25.67
C VAL A 16 -4.41 -70.30 -26.80
N ILE A 17 -3.09 -70.09 -26.93
CA ILE A 17 -2.26 -70.77 -27.94
C ILE A 17 -2.25 -72.28 -27.70
N LEU A 18 -2.03 -72.73 -26.47
CA LEU A 18 -2.02 -74.15 -26.12
C LEU A 18 -3.39 -74.80 -26.36
N TYR A 19 -4.48 -74.11 -26.01
CA TYR A 19 -5.84 -74.57 -26.29
C TYR A 19 -6.08 -74.71 -27.80
N PHE A 20 -5.67 -73.70 -28.59
CA PHE A 20 -5.79 -73.75 -30.05
C PHE A 20 -4.99 -74.89 -30.67
N GLN A 21 -3.74 -75.10 -30.24
CA GLN A 21 -2.89 -76.21 -30.68
C GLN A 21 -3.50 -77.57 -30.33
N LEU A 22 -4.12 -77.71 -29.16
CA LEU A 22 -4.77 -78.95 -28.72
C LEU A 22 -6.02 -79.26 -29.55
N VAL A 23 -6.80 -78.25 -29.93
CA VAL A 23 -8.01 -78.41 -30.75
C VAL A 23 -7.66 -78.70 -32.21
N VAL A 24 -6.73 -77.96 -32.80
CA VAL A 24 -6.32 -78.13 -34.21
C VAL A 24 -5.46 -79.39 -34.40
N GLY A 25 -4.63 -79.73 -33.43
CA GLY A 25 -3.74 -80.90 -33.48
C GLY A 25 -4.42 -82.27 -33.45
N ARG A 26 -5.73 -82.34 -33.18
CA ARG A 26 -6.52 -83.59 -33.24
C ARG A 26 -7.38 -83.72 -34.51
N GLY A 27 -7.09 -82.94 -35.54
CA GLY A 27 -7.92 -82.76 -36.73
C GLY A 27 -7.90 -83.90 -37.75
N GLU A 28 -8.32 -85.12 -37.39
CA GLU A 28 -8.63 -86.16 -38.39
C GLU A 28 -10.13 -86.33 -38.71
N ASP A 29 -11.07 -85.74 -37.97
CA ASP A 29 -12.53 -85.87 -38.25
C ASP A 29 -13.32 -84.55 -38.31
N PHE A 30 -12.68 -83.40 -38.54
CA PHE A 30 -13.30 -82.08 -38.39
C PHE A 30 -14.34 -81.70 -39.47
N ALA A 31 -14.56 -82.54 -40.49
CA ALA A 31 -15.43 -82.24 -41.63
C ALA A 31 -16.93 -82.55 -41.42
N HIS A 32 -17.35 -83.13 -40.28
CA HIS A 32 -18.72 -83.66 -40.13
C HIS A 32 -19.55 -83.13 -38.94
N SER A 33 -19.20 -81.98 -38.36
CA SER A 33 -20.00 -81.45 -37.26
C SER A 33 -20.18 -79.93 -37.31
N VAL A 34 -21.22 -79.53 -38.05
CA VAL A 34 -21.83 -78.19 -37.97
C VAL A 34 -22.30 -77.88 -36.52
N ALA A 35 -22.53 -78.91 -35.70
CA ALA A 35 -22.88 -78.78 -34.29
C ALA A 35 -21.68 -78.35 -33.40
N ILE A 36 -20.45 -78.78 -33.72
CA ILE A 36 -19.24 -78.35 -33.00
C ILE A 36 -18.91 -76.88 -33.29
N THR A 37 -19.24 -76.38 -34.49
CA THR A 37 -19.04 -74.98 -34.86
C THR A 37 -19.94 -74.02 -34.04
N GLY A 38 -21.16 -74.45 -33.67
CA GLY A 38 -22.05 -73.68 -32.81
C GLY A 38 -21.56 -73.57 -31.36
N ALA A 39 -21.10 -74.67 -30.77
CA ALA A 39 -20.53 -74.68 -29.41
C ALA A 39 -19.20 -73.90 -29.31
N PHE A 40 -18.42 -73.90 -30.39
CA PHE A 40 -17.22 -73.07 -30.50
C PHE A 40 -17.60 -71.58 -30.50
N GLY A 41 -18.59 -71.17 -31.30
CA GLY A 41 -19.09 -69.79 -31.32
C GLY A 41 -19.60 -69.28 -29.96
N ASP A 42 -20.30 -70.14 -29.19
CA ASP A 42 -20.80 -69.80 -27.85
C ASP A 42 -19.66 -69.55 -26.84
N SER A 43 -18.57 -70.32 -26.96
CA SER A 43 -17.35 -70.13 -26.15
C SER A 43 -16.62 -68.82 -26.47
N PHE A 44 -16.61 -68.40 -27.75
CA PHE A 44 -16.09 -67.07 -28.14
C PHE A 44 -16.97 -65.93 -27.60
N GLY A 45 -18.28 -66.13 -27.50
CA GLY A 45 -19.19 -65.17 -26.88
C GLY A 45 -18.84 -64.91 -25.42
N MET A 46 -18.63 -65.98 -24.64
CA MET A 46 -18.21 -65.88 -23.23
C MET A 46 -16.85 -65.19 -23.09
N LEU A 47 -15.87 -65.54 -23.92
CA LEU A 47 -14.54 -64.93 -23.90
C LEU A 47 -14.59 -63.43 -24.25
N THR A 48 -15.39 -63.06 -25.27
CA THR A 48 -15.60 -61.67 -25.68
C THR A 48 -16.28 -60.86 -24.57
N ALA A 49 -17.29 -61.44 -23.91
CA ALA A 49 -17.96 -60.81 -22.78
C ALA A 49 -17.00 -60.59 -21.59
N LEU A 50 -16.09 -61.54 -21.33
CA LEU A 50 -15.07 -61.41 -20.28
C LEU A 50 -14.06 -60.29 -20.60
N PHE A 51 -13.60 -60.20 -21.85
CA PHE A 51 -12.72 -59.10 -22.28
C PHE A 51 -13.42 -57.75 -22.25
N ALA A 52 -14.69 -57.67 -22.66
CA ALA A 52 -15.49 -56.44 -22.58
C ALA A 52 -15.70 -56.01 -21.12
N GLY A 53 -16.01 -56.95 -20.23
CA GLY A 53 -16.12 -56.69 -18.79
C GLY A 53 -14.81 -56.22 -18.16
N TYR A 54 -13.68 -56.82 -18.57
CA TYR A 54 -12.35 -56.41 -18.12
C TYR A 54 -11.96 -55.02 -18.64
N ALA A 55 -12.22 -54.72 -19.91
CA ALA A 55 -12.01 -53.39 -20.47
C ALA A 55 -12.87 -52.34 -19.74
N ALA A 56 -14.14 -52.63 -19.47
CA ALA A 56 -15.01 -51.76 -18.68
C ALA A 56 -14.48 -51.56 -17.25
N PHE A 57 -13.94 -52.61 -16.61
CA PHE A 57 -13.30 -52.50 -15.30
C PHE A 57 -12.06 -51.62 -15.34
N GLN A 58 -11.20 -51.76 -16.36
CA GLN A 58 -10.03 -50.89 -16.53
C GLN A 58 -10.43 -49.42 -16.71
N VAL A 59 -11.41 -49.14 -17.56
CA VAL A 59 -11.93 -47.78 -17.77
C VAL A 59 -12.46 -47.19 -16.46
N ARG A 60 -13.22 -47.97 -15.68
CA ARG A 60 -13.71 -47.55 -14.36
C ARG A 60 -12.57 -47.22 -13.40
N GLN A 61 -11.52 -48.05 -13.35
CA GLN A 61 -10.35 -47.80 -12.52
C GLN A 61 -9.63 -46.52 -12.93
N THR A 62 -9.46 -46.29 -14.24
CA THR A 62 -8.83 -45.05 -14.74
C THR A 62 -9.65 -43.81 -14.40
N LEU A 63 -10.99 -43.88 -14.47
CA LEU A 63 -11.87 -42.77 -14.10
C LEU A 63 -11.73 -42.39 -12.63
N ILE A 64 -11.63 -43.37 -11.72
CA ILE A 64 -11.43 -43.11 -10.28
C ILE A 64 -10.09 -42.41 -10.03
N ILE A 65 -9.03 -42.83 -10.72
CA ILE A 65 -7.71 -42.21 -10.60
C ILE A 65 -7.72 -40.78 -11.16
N GLN A 66 -8.34 -40.58 -12.32
CA GLN A 66 -8.46 -39.27 -12.95
C GLN A 66 -9.26 -38.30 -12.08
N ASP A 67 -10.37 -38.74 -11.48
CA ASP A 67 -11.16 -37.93 -10.54
C ASP A 67 -10.32 -37.49 -9.34
N LYS A 68 -9.53 -38.41 -8.77
CA LYS A 68 -8.61 -38.09 -7.67
C LYS A 68 -7.56 -37.05 -8.08
N ILE A 69 -6.91 -37.22 -9.24
CA ILE A 69 -5.91 -36.28 -9.76
C ILE A 69 -6.54 -34.90 -10.00
N LEU A 70 -7.75 -34.84 -10.57
CA LEU A 70 -8.45 -33.58 -10.79
C LEU A 70 -8.79 -32.87 -9.49
N LYS A 71 -9.16 -33.62 -8.45
CA LYS A 71 -9.40 -33.07 -7.12
C LYS A 71 -8.12 -32.48 -6.51
N GLU A 72 -7.02 -33.24 -6.50
CA GLU A 72 -5.71 -32.76 -6.00
C GLU A 72 -5.24 -31.53 -6.78
N THR A 73 -5.39 -31.52 -8.12
CA THR A 73 -5.02 -30.39 -8.97
C THR A 73 -5.85 -29.13 -8.64
N ARG A 74 -7.14 -29.28 -8.33
CA ARG A 74 -7.99 -28.14 -7.92
C ARG A 74 -7.54 -27.59 -6.58
N GLU A 75 -7.24 -28.46 -5.62
CA GLU A 75 -6.73 -28.06 -4.30
C GLU A 75 -5.39 -27.31 -4.44
N ASP A 76 -4.46 -27.79 -5.26
CA ASP A 76 -3.19 -27.11 -5.54
C ASP A 76 -3.38 -25.75 -6.23
N LEU A 77 -4.33 -25.64 -7.17
CA LEU A 77 -4.66 -24.37 -7.81
C LEU A 77 -5.26 -23.36 -6.84
N GLU A 78 -6.08 -23.81 -5.89
CA GLU A 78 -6.64 -22.96 -4.84
C GLU A 78 -5.55 -22.45 -3.90
N LEU A 79 -4.63 -23.33 -3.47
CA LEU A 79 -3.46 -22.95 -2.66
C LEU A 79 -2.57 -21.95 -3.39
N ASN A 80 -2.21 -22.22 -4.65
CA ASN A 80 -1.41 -21.32 -5.48
C ASN A 80 -2.11 -19.97 -5.68
N ARG A 81 -3.43 -19.95 -5.88
CA ARG A 81 -4.19 -18.70 -6.01
C ARG A 81 -4.12 -17.88 -4.73
N ASN A 82 -4.24 -18.52 -3.57
CA ASN A 82 -4.16 -17.85 -2.27
C ASN A 82 -2.74 -17.30 -2.03
N GLU A 83 -1.70 -18.06 -2.35
CA GLU A 83 -0.31 -17.60 -2.27
C GLU A 83 -0.02 -16.44 -3.21
N LEU A 84 -0.53 -16.48 -4.46
CA LEU A 84 -0.40 -15.39 -5.41
C LEU A 84 -1.08 -14.11 -4.91
N VAL A 85 -2.29 -14.23 -4.34
CA VAL A 85 -2.98 -13.07 -3.75
C VAL A 85 -2.20 -12.50 -2.57
N ALA A 86 -1.64 -13.35 -1.71
CA ALA A 86 -0.80 -12.90 -0.59
C ALA A 86 0.48 -12.21 -1.09
N SER A 87 1.15 -12.79 -2.09
CA SER A 87 2.35 -12.23 -2.71
C SER A 87 2.07 -10.88 -3.38
N GLN A 88 0.96 -10.76 -4.11
CA GLN A 88 0.54 -9.49 -4.72
C GLN A 88 0.28 -8.41 -3.67
N ARG A 89 -0.34 -8.77 -2.54
CA ARG A 89 -0.53 -7.84 -1.42
C ARG A 89 0.82 -7.37 -0.87
N GLN A 90 1.76 -8.29 -0.63
CA GLN A 90 3.08 -7.95 -0.14
C GLN A 90 3.86 -7.05 -1.10
N GLN A 91 3.80 -7.32 -2.41
CA GLN A 91 4.43 -6.48 -3.43
C GLN A 91 3.85 -5.06 -3.45
N ARG A 92 2.53 -4.91 -3.26
CA ARG A 92 1.90 -3.58 -3.13
C ARG A 92 2.41 -2.83 -1.91
N VAL A 93 2.51 -3.48 -0.75
CA VAL A 93 3.06 -2.88 0.47
C VAL A 93 4.49 -2.39 0.24
N ILE A 94 5.36 -3.24 -0.33
CA ILE A 94 6.75 -2.87 -0.64
C ILE A 94 6.81 -1.69 -1.62
N ALA A 95 5.96 -1.67 -2.65
CA ALA A 95 5.91 -0.58 -3.61
C ALA A 95 5.47 0.74 -2.96
N LEU A 96 4.50 0.69 -2.05
CA LEU A 96 4.07 1.86 -1.28
C LEU A 96 5.17 2.37 -0.35
N GLU A 97 5.84 1.48 0.37
CA GLU A 97 6.98 1.83 1.22
C GLU A 97 8.12 2.47 0.41
N SER A 98 8.50 1.86 -0.70
CA SER A 98 9.53 2.41 -1.59
C SER A 98 9.16 3.78 -2.14
N SER A 99 7.89 3.97 -2.53
CA SER A 99 7.39 5.28 -3.01
C SER A 99 7.41 6.32 -1.89
N PHE A 100 7.02 5.94 -0.67
CA PHE A 100 7.09 6.80 0.51
C PHE A 100 8.51 7.26 0.80
N TYR A 101 9.47 6.33 0.87
CA TYR A 101 10.87 6.69 1.14
C TYR A 101 11.45 7.58 0.05
N HIS A 102 11.12 7.31 -1.22
CA HIS A 102 11.54 8.18 -2.31
C HIS A 102 10.99 9.61 -2.16
N MET A 103 9.72 9.78 -1.77
CA MET A 103 9.16 11.10 -1.51
C MET A 103 9.78 11.79 -0.29
N VAL A 104 10.15 11.04 0.76
CA VAL A 104 10.90 11.56 1.91
C VAL A 104 12.29 12.06 1.48
N ASP A 105 12.97 11.31 0.62
CA ASP A 105 14.27 11.70 0.08
C ASP A 105 14.16 12.99 -0.75
N LEU A 106 13.16 13.06 -1.64
CA LEU A 106 12.86 14.29 -2.38
C LEU A 106 12.53 15.46 -1.45
N LEU A 107 11.81 15.21 -0.34
CA LEU A 107 11.50 16.24 0.65
C LEU A 107 12.78 16.77 1.32
N ASN A 108 13.70 15.87 1.65
CA ASN A 108 14.99 16.24 2.24
C ASN A 108 15.88 17.00 1.24
N GLU A 109 15.93 16.56 -0.03
CA GLU A 109 16.62 17.28 -1.09
C GLU A 109 16.05 18.70 -1.26
N ARG A 110 14.73 18.84 -1.27
CA ARG A 110 14.05 20.14 -1.37
C ARG A 110 14.31 21.02 -0.16
N LYS A 111 14.31 20.43 1.05
CA LYS A 111 14.67 21.13 2.28
C LYS A 111 16.09 21.69 2.20
N ASP A 112 17.04 20.87 1.77
CA ASP A 112 18.45 21.26 1.67
C ASP A 112 18.67 22.31 0.58
N GLY A 113 17.83 22.33 -0.46
CA GLY A 113 17.77 23.37 -1.48
C GLY A 113 17.25 24.73 -0.99
N VAL A 114 16.59 24.80 0.17
CA VAL A 114 16.21 26.08 0.78
C VAL A 114 17.46 26.73 1.34
N THR A 115 17.87 27.85 0.75
CA THR A 115 19.08 28.58 1.14
C THR A 115 18.77 30.04 1.42
N ILE A 116 19.42 30.60 2.44
CA ILE A 116 19.28 32.00 2.82
C ILE A 116 20.64 32.58 3.14
N TRP A 117 20.83 33.82 2.72
CA TRP A 117 22.01 34.58 3.08
C TRP A 117 21.98 34.98 4.56
N SER A 118 22.95 34.50 5.33
CA SER A 118 23.07 34.83 6.76
C SER A 118 24.08 35.95 6.98
N ASN A 119 23.58 37.14 7.32
CA ASN A 119 24.43 38.30 7.64
C ASN A 119 25.41 38.05 8.81
N SER A 120 25.08 37.13 9.72
CA SER A 120 25.93 36.85 10.89
C SER A 120 27.16 36.01 10.57
N ARG A 121 27.13 35.24 9.47
CA ARG A 121 28.19 34.30 9.10
C ARG A 121 28.81 34.57 7.74
N ASP A 122 28.25 35.52 6.98
CA ASP A 122 28.69 35.85 5.62
C ASP A 122 28.71 34.63 4.69
N GLU A 123 27.77 33.70 4.93
CA GLU A 123 27.64 32.45 4.18
C GLU A 123 26.18 32.15 3.86
N ASN A 124 25.95 31.42 2.76
CA ASN A 124 24.66 30.82 2.47
C ASN A 124 24.42 29.65 3.41
N VAL A 125 23.37 29.77 4.22
CA VAL A 125 22.95 28.73 5.14
C VAL A 125 21.79 27.97 4.49
N GLY A 126 21.93 26.64 4.39
CA GLY A 126 20.92 25.75 3.79
C GLY A 126 20.17 24.88 4.79
N GLY A 127 19.13 24.20 4.31
CA GLY A 127 18.46 23.12 5.04
C GLY A 127 17.71 23.57 6.30
N GLU A 128 17.85 22.79 7.37
CA GLU A 128 17.13 23.03 8.64
C GLU A 128 17.48 24.38 9.29
N THR A 129 18.73 24.82 9.14
CA THR A 129 19.16 26.09 9.71
C THR A 129 18.54 27.26 8.94
N ALA A 130 18.41 27.13 7.61
CA ALA A 130 17.69 28.11 6.79
C ALA A 130 16.23 28.23 7.23
N LEU A 131 15.52 27.10 7.37
CA LEU A 131 14.14 27.08 7.85
C LEU A 131 14.00 27.72 9.24
N THR A 132 14.95 27.49 10.15
CA THR A 132 14.95 28.14 11.47
C THR A 132 15.07 29.66 11.37
N ILE A 133 15.94 30.14 10.48
CA ILE A 133 16.10 31.59 10.21
C ILE A 133 14.82 32.16 9.60
N ILE A 134 14.22 31.50 8.59
CA ILE A 134 12.92 31.88 7.99
C ILE A 134 11.88 32.02 9.07
N TYR A 135 11.74 30.99 9.91
CA TYR A 135 10.74 30.99 10.97
C TYR A 135 10.94 32.20 11.89
N SER A 136 12.17 32.51 12.28
CA SER A 136 12.45 33.70 13.11
C SER A 136 12.11 35.02 12.41
N GLN A 137 12.32 35.12 11.10
CA GLN A 137 11.98 36.31 10.31
C GLN A 137 10.47 36.48 10.18
N ILE A 138 9.75 35.37 9.91
CA ILE A 138 8.30 35.31 9.88
C ILE A 138 7.72 35.73 11.23
N GLU A 139 8.23 35.15 12.33
CA GLU A 139 7.78 35.44 13.68
C GLU A 139 8.00 36.91 14.05
N LYS A 140 9.20 37.43 13.78
CA LYS A 140 9.53 38.85 14.00
C LYS A 140 8.61 39.76 13.18
N LYS A 141 8.37 39.44 11.91
CA LYS A 141 7.52 40.28 11.06
C LYS A 141 6.07 40.26 11.51
N TYR A 142 5.56 39.10 11.92
CA TYR A 142 4.24 38.98 12.50
C TYR A 142 4.10 39.86 13.74
N GLN A 143 5.09 39.86 14.63
CA GLN A 143 5.12 40.73 15.81
C GLN A 143 5.05 42.20 15.42
N GLU A 144 5.91 42.65 14.50
CA GLU A 144 5.93 44.04 14.03
C GLU A 144 4.55 44.48 13.53
N LEU A 145 3.86 43.64 12.75
CA LEU A 145 2.53 43.93 12.25
C LEU A 145 1.47 43.91 13.37
N LEU A 146 1.53 42.92 14.26
CA LEU A 146 0.63 42.80 15.40
C LEU A 146 0.71 44.05 16.31
N PHE A 147 1.92 44.52 16.61
CA PHE A 147 2.14 45.74 17.41
C PHE A 147 1.73 47.02 16.69
N ALA A 148 1.75 47.04 15.35
CA ALA A 148 1.27 48.19 14.58
C ALA A 148 -0.26 48.32 14.62
N GLU A 149 -0.98 47.19 14.69
CA GLU A 149 -2.45 47.15 14.80
C GLU A 149 -2.96 47.34 16.24
N LEU A 150 -2.13 47.03 17.25
CA LEU A 150 -2.48 47.26 18.65
C LEU A 150 -2.50 48.76 18.98
N SER A 151 -3.62 49.23 19.53
CA SER A 151 -3.74 50.59 20.06
C SER A 151 -2.61 50.91 21.06
N PRO A 152 -2.01 52.12 21.01
CA PRO A 152 -0.88 52.50 21.87
C PRO A 152 -1.20 52.46 23.37
N ASP A 153 -2.48 52.46 23.73
CA ASP A 153 -2.95 52.38 25.12
C ASP A 153 -2.88 50.96 25.71
N ILE A 154 -2.74 49.93 24.87
CA ILE A 154 -2.63 48.53 25.31
C ILE A 154 -1.18 48.25 25.73
N ARG A 155 -0.89 48.45 27.02
CA ARG A 155 0.42 48.09 27.61
C ARG A 155 0.55 46.58 27.74
N LEU A 156 1.18 45.95 26.76
CA LEU A 156 1.60 44.56 26.92
C LEU A 156 2.71 44.46 28.00
N PRO A 157 2.70 43.43 28.85
CA PRO A 157 3.72 43.24 29.87
C PRO A 157 5.09 43.08 29.20
N THR A 158 5.93 44.10 29.32
CA THR A 158 7.24 44.22 28.67
C THR A 158 8.34 43.35 29.28
N LYS A 159 8.04 42.54 30.30
CA LYS A 159 9.06 41.75 31.00
C LYS A 159 8.76 40.26 30.95
N SER A 160 9.70 39.56 30.31
CA SER A 160 9.97 38.12 30.37
C SER A 160 9.30 37.26 29.29
N TYR A 161 10.15 36.86 28.33
CA TYR A 161 10.11 35.67 27.46
C TYR A 161 8.74 35.06 27.15
N SER A 162 8.37 35.14 25.88
CA SER A 162 7.08 34.75 25.28
C SER A 162 5.92 35.67 25.67
N ILE A 163 5.81 36.80 24.97
CA ILE A 163 4.50 37.42 24.81
C ILE A 163 3.61 36.33 24.23
N ASP A 164 2.52 36.02 24.92
CA ASP A 164 1.52 35.12 24.39
C ASP A 164 0.84 35.85 23.23
N TYR A 165 1.40 35.70 22.03
CA TYR A 165 0.89 36.35 20.83
C TYR A 165 -0.56 35.99 20.55
N PHE A 166 -1.00 34.82 21.04
CA PHE A 166 -2.40 34.44 20.99
C PHE A 166 -3.26 35.41 21.82
N ALA A 167 -2.86 35.68 23.07
CA ALA A 167 -3.57 36.65 23.90
C ALA A 167 -3.56 38.06 23.28
N ALA A 168 -2.43 38.47 22.69
CA ALA A 168 -2.34 39.77 22.01
C ALA A 168 -3.20 39.85 20.74
N PHE A 169 -3.27 38.79 19.94
CA PHE A 169 -4.16 38.70 18.78
C PHE A 169 -5.63 38.72 19.19
N GLU A 170 -5.99 38.03 20.27
CA GLU A 170 -7.38 38.00 20.76
C GLU A 170 -7.88 39.37 21.24
N LEU A 171 -6.98 40.27 21.64
CA LEU A 171 -7.32 41.65 22.01
C LEU A 171 -7.60 42.55 20.79
N LEU A 172 -7.27 42.11 19.57
CA LEU A 172 -7.56 42.89 18.36
C LEU A 172 -9.06 42.86 18.05
N GLU A 173 -9.55 43.98 17.54
CA GLU A 173 -10.86 44.04 16.89
C GLU A 173 -10.87 43.21 15.61
N ASP A 174 -12.06 42.76 15.19
CA ASP A 174 -12.25 41.89 14.02
C ASP A 174 -11.64 42.47 12.72
N GLU A 175 -11.79 43.79 12.51
CA GLU A 175 -11.19 44.48 11.37
C GLU A 175 -9.65 44.47 11.42
N ALA A 176 -9.07 44.71 12.60
CA ALA A 176 -7.62 44.68 12.80
C ALA A 176 -7.05 43.26 12.62
N LYS A 177 -7.76 42.23 13.11
CA LYS A 177 -7.40 40.81 12.85
C LYS A 177 -7.35 40.54 11.35
N HIS A 178 -8.36 40.98 10.61
CA HIS A 178 -8.43 40.81 9.16
C HIS A 178 -7.28 41.52 8.43
N ASN A 179 -7.01 42.79 8.77
CA ASN A 179 -5.93 43.57 8.19
C ASN A 179 -4.54 42.94 8.46
N LEU A 180 -4.32 42.47 9.69
CA LEU A 180 -3.11 41.76 10.08
C LEU A 180 -2.89 40.52 9.21
N VAL A 181 -3.93 39.69 9.04
CA VAL A 181 -3.87 38.46 8.22
C VAL A 181 -3.57 38.79 6.76
N ILE A 182 -4.21 39.83 6.18
CA ILE A 182 -3.92 40.27 4.80
C ILE A 182 -2.47 40.74 4.66
N ALA A 183 -2.01 41.61 5.55
CA ALA A 183 -0.65 42.16 5.51
C ALA A 183 0.40 41.05 5.64
N PHE A 184 0.16 40.11 6.55
CA PHE A 184 1.05 38.99 6.78
C PHE A 184 1.04 37.99 5.62
N LYS A 185 -0.13 37.68 5.04
CA LYS A 185 -0.26 36.87 3.83
C LYS A 185 0.49 37.48 2.65
N LYS A 186 0.37 38.80 2.47
CA LYS A 186 1.12 39.54 1.44
C LYS A 186 2.63 39.41 1.66
N TYR A 187 3.10 39.62 2.89
CA TYR A 187 4.51 39.47 3.24
C TYR A 187 5.05 38.08 2.92
N LEU A 188 4.35 37.01 3.32
CA LEU A 188 4.79 35.64 3.02
C LEU A 188 4.80 35.35 1.52
N LYS A 189 3.81 35.88 0.79
CA LYS A 189 3.73 35.72 -0.66
C LYS A 189 4.91 36.38 -1.38
N GLU A 190 5.29 37.56 -0.94
CA GLU A 190 6.36 38.34 -1.56
C GLU A 190 7.76 37.83 -1.20
N ASN A 191 7.94 37.22 -0.02
CA ASN A 191 9.28 36.89 0.49
C ASN A 191 9.61 35.40 0.48
N PHE A 192 8.63 34.50 0.52
CA PHE A 192 8.92 33.07 0.77
C PHE A 192 8.15 32.09 -0.10
N VAL A 193 7.21 32.52 -0.94
CA VAL A 193 6.39 31.57 -1.73
C VAL A 193 7.21 30.77 -2.73
N GLU A 194 8.20 31.38 -3.38
CA GLU A 194 9.04 30.65 -4.35
C GLU A 194 9.94 29.64 -3.65
N GLU A 195 10.56 30.03 -2.53
CA GLU A 195 11.51 29.23 -1.77
C GLU A 195 10.82 28.07 -1.03
N LEU A 196 9.68 28.35 -0.38
CA LEU A 196 8.98 27.38 0.46
C LEU A 196 7.86 26.64 -0.27
N GLY A 197 7.35 27.18 -1.38
CA GLY A 197 6.17 26.65 -2.05
C GLY A 197 6.37 25.21 -2.55
N ALA A 198 7.50 24.94 -3.19
CA ALA A 198 7.83 23.60 -3.66
C ALA A 198 7.98 22.60 -2.49
N TYR A 199 8.65 23.04 -1.42
CA TYR A 199 8.85 22.22 -0.22
C TYR A 199 7.52 21.87 0.45
N PHE A 200 6.65 22.85 0.69
CA PHE A 200 5.36 22.61 1.34
C PHE A 200 4.36 21.87 0.45
N SER A 201 4.41 22.08 -0.87
CA SER A 201 3.60 21.30 -1.81
C SER A 201 3.96 19.81 -1.74
N LEU A 202 5.25 19.49 -1.70
CA LEU A 202 5.71 18.11 -1.56
C LEU A 202 5.37 17.53 -0.18
N LEU A 203 5.55 18.31 0.89
CA LEU A 203 5.16 17.90 2.24
C LEU A 203 3.66 17.62 2.35
N SER A 204 2.81 18.47 1.75
CA SER A 204 1.35 18.23 1.70
C SER A 204 1.04 16.94 0.95
N THR A 205 1.66 16.73 -0.21
CA THR A 205 1.50 15.50 -1.01
C THR A 205 1.90 14.27 -0.20
N LEU A 206 2.98 14.35 0.58
CA LEU A 206 3.46 13.26 1.42
C LEU A 206 2.51 12.97 2.60
N VAL A 207 1.93 14.02 3.20
CA VAL A 207 0.89 13.86 4.24
C VAL A 207 -0.35 13.19 3.64
N ASP A 208 -0.84 13.69 2.50
CA ASP A 208 -1.99 13.12 1.80
C ASP A 208 -1.74 11.65 1.44
N PHE A 209 -0.54 11.32 0.95
CA PHE A 209 -0.16 9.94 0.68
C PHE A 209 -0.24 9.06 1.93
N VAL A 210 0.33 9.50 3.05
CA VAL A 210 0.30 8.73 4.31
C VAL A 210 -1.13 8.54 4.79
N GLU A 211 -1.98 9.56 4.65
CA GLU A 211 -3.38 9.49 5.03
C GLU A 211 -4.17 8.49 4.18
N ASP A 212 -4.10 8.64 2.85
CA ASP A 212 -4.86 7.83 1.90
C ASP A 212 -4.49 6.34 2.00
N HIS A 213 -3.24 6.03 2.34
CA HIS A 213 -2.74 4.65 2.43
C HIS A 213 -2.68 4.09 3.86
N THR A 214 -3.07 4.87 4.89
CA THR A 214 -3.11 4.35 6.26
C THR A 214 -4.10 3.18 6.42
N VAL A 215 -5.18 3.18 5.63
CA VAL A 215 -6.23 2.15 5.69
C VAL A 215 -5.76 0.81 5.13
N GLU A 216 -4.89 0.85 4.11
CA GLU A 216 -4.34 -0.35 3.47
C GLU A 216 -3.23 -1.00 4.30
N LEU A 217 -2.68 -0.26 5.27
CA LEU A 217 -1.54 -0.65 6.10
C LEU A 217 -1.89 -0.56 7.60
N PRO A 218 -2.72 -1.47 8.16
CA PRO A 218 -3.21 -1.35 9.54
C PRO A 218 -2.10 -1.24 10.60
N ASN A 219 -0.96 -1.92 10.37
CA ASN A 219 0.20 -1.85 11.26
C ASN A 219 1.23 -0.79 10.78
N ASP A 220 1.48 -0.71 9.48
CA ASP A 220 2.56 0.13 8.93
C ASP A 220 2.17 1.59 8.73
N GLY A 221 0.89 1.91 8.61
CA GLY A 221 0.42 3.29 8.54
C GLY A 221 0.80 4.10 9.78
N SER A 222 0.85 3.46 10.95
CA SER A 222 1.38 4.07 12.18
C SER A 222 2.90 4.32 12.10
N LEU A 223 3.63 3.45 11.42
CA LEU A 223 5.07 3.56 11.20
C LEU A 223 5.39 4.67 10.21
N LEU A 224 4.67 4.75 9.08
CA LEU A 224 4.83 5.84 8.09
C LEU A 224 4.60 7.21 8.74
N ARG A 225 3.56 7.33 9.58
CA ARG A 225 3.31 8.55 10.37
C ARG A 225 4.47 8.87 11.31
N LYS A 226 5.03 7.87 12.01
CA LYS A 226 6.19 8.05 12.90
C LYS A 226 7.44 8.47 12.13
N VAL A 227 7.70 7.85 10.98
CA VAL A 227 8.85 8.19 10.13
C VAL A 227 8.69 9.62 9.61
N LEU A 228 7.54 9.96 9.01
CA LEU A 228 7.28 11.31 8.52
C LEU A 228 7.41 12.35 9.63
N THR A 229 6.78 12.12 10.77
CA THR A 229 6.89 13.05 11.91
C THR A 229 8.32 13.16 12.44
N ALA A 230 9.13 12.10 12.40
CA ALA A 230 10.54 12.14 12.79
C ALA A 230 11.41 12.95 11.81
N GLN A 231 11.03 13.03 10.53
CA GLN A 231 11.73 13.86 9.54
C GLN A 231 11.41 15.35 9.67
N LEU A 232 10.29 15.71 10.33
CA LEU A 232 9.85 17.09 10.47
C LEU A 232 10.35 17.70 11.78
N SER A 233 11.11 18.79 11.67
CA SER A 233 11.52 19.57 12.82
C SER A 233 10.35 20.39 13.38
N VAL A 234 10.48 20.83 14.63
CA VAL A 234 9.46 21.68 15.26
C VAL A 234 9.25 22.98 14.47
N ASN A 235 10.31 23.56 13.92
CA ASN A 235 10.22 24.80 13.14
C ASN A 235 9.55 24.55 11.79
N THR A 236 9.88 23.44 11.12
CA THR A 236 9.20 23.01 9.90
C THR A 236 7.69 22.88 10.12
N LEU A 237 7.30 22.25 11.23
CA LEU A 237 5.89 22.09 11.59
C LEU A 237 5.19 23.42 11.84
N LYS A 238 5.88 24.37 12.50
CA LYS A 238 5.34 25.72 12.72
C LYS A 238 5.16 26.47 11.41
N ILE A 239 6.15 26.47 10.53
CA ILE A 239 6.04 27.12 9.21
C ILE A 239 4.95 26.45 8.38
N LEU A 240 4.85 25.12 8.38
CA LEU A 240 3.78 24.38 7.71
C LEU A 240 2.40 24.83 8.22
N ALA A 241 2.24 24.94 9.54
CA ALA A 241 1.00 25.43 10.13
C ALA A 241 0.66 26.84 9.62
N THR A 242 1.61 27.78 9.69
CA THR A 242 1.47 29.15 9.15
C THR A 242 1.10 29.14 7.67
N TYR A 243 1.82 28.37 6.86
CA TYR A 243 1.65 28.30 5.42
C TYR A 243 0.28 27.71 5.04
N SER A 244 -0.13 26.64 5.74
CA SER A 244 -1.40 25.95 5.48
C SER A 244 -2.61 26.84 5.69
N VAL A 245 -2.63 27.63 6.76
CA VAL A 245 -3.69 28.60 7.08
C VAL A 245 -3.82 29.66 5.98
N ILE A 246 -2.69 30.07 5.42
CA ILE A 246 -2.62 31.26 4.56
C ILE A 246 -2.90 30.93 3.10
N PHE A 247 -2.44 29.78 2.62
CA PHE A 247 -2.47 29.43 1.20
C PHE A 247 -3.54 28.40 0.80
N HIS A 248 -4.12 27.64 1.74
CA HIS A 248 -5.15 26.65 1.41
C HIS A 248 -6.54 27.08 1.87
N LYS A 249 -7.48 27.18 0.91
CA LYS A 249 -8.92 27.39 1.16
C LYS A 249 -9.59 26.28 1.99
N ASN A 250 -9.01 25.08 1.97
CA ASN A 250 -9.33 23.96 2.84
C ASN A 250 -7.99 23.50 3.40
N PRO A 251 -7.52 24.07 4.52
CA PRO A 251 -6.21 23.72 4.98
C PRO A 251 -6.25 22.24 5.33
N PRO A 252 -5.22 21.46 4.96
CA PRO A 252 -5.17 20.04 5.27
C PRO A 252 -5.10 19.78 6.78
N VAL A 253 -5.43 20.73 7.66
CA VAL A 253 -5.40 20.67 9.13
C VAL A 253 -6.17 19.47 9.71
N LYS A 254 -7.27 19.03 9.10
CA LYS A 254 -7.91 17.75 9.48
C LYS A 254 -7.01 16.55 9.17
N ARG A 255 -6.32 16.59 8.03
CA ARG A 255 -5.41 15.55 7.52
C ARG A 255 -4.00 15.58 8.14
N THR A 256 -3.49 16.77 8.46
CA THR A 256 -2.24 16.96 9.20
C THR A 256 -2.47 16.87 10.70
N SER A 257 -3.68 16.58 11.18
CA SER A 257 -3.99 16.52 12.61
C SER A 257 -3.07 15.57 13.37
N PHE A 258 -2.61 14.48 12.76
CA PHE A 258 -1.64 13.57 13.39
C PHE A 258 -0.22 14.17 13.46
N VAL A 259 0.15 14.97 12.46
CA VAL A 259 1.43 15.71 12.43
C VAL A 259 1.39 16.82 13.48
N LEU A 260 0.29 17.56 13.54
CA LEU A 260 0.06 18.65 14.47
C LEU A 260 -0.14 18.19 15.92
N LYS A 261 -0.65 16.98 16.17
CA LYS A 261 -0.72 16.38 17.53
C LYS A 261 0.64 16.27 18.22
N ARG A 262 1.74 16.18 17.46
CA ARG A 262 3.10 16.21 18.03
C ARG A 262 3.44 17.60 18.61
N MET A 263 2.76 18.66 18.16
CA MET A 263 2.91 20.02 18.66
C MET A 263 2.12 20.28 19.96
N ASN A 264 1.82 19.23 20.74
CA ASN A 264 0.95 19.19 21.93
C ASN A 264 1.25 20.20 23.06
N ASN A 265 2.21 21.12 22.90
CA ASN A 265 2.54 22.15 23.88
C ASN A 265 3.11 23.45 23.28
N VAL A 266 3.13 23.65 21.95
CA VAL A 266 3.70 24.87 21.37
C VAL A 266 2.63 25.62 20.58
N SER A 267 2.04 26.56 21.34
CA SER A 267 1.21 27.69 20.94
C SER A 267 -0.06 27.40 20.14
N ALA A 268 -1.20 27.60 20.82
CA ALA A 268 -2.57 27.72 20.30
C ALA A 268 -2.75 28.72 19.12
N PHE A 269 -1.67 29.38 18.74
CA PHE A 269 -1.49 30.35 17.66
C PHE A 269 -2.05 29.89 16.30
N TYR A 270 -2.06 28.58 16.01
CA TYR A 270 -2.41 28.05 14.68
C TYR A 270 -3.80 27.40 14.56
N LEU A 271 -4.48 27.17 15.69
CA LEU A 271 -5.79 26.49 15.70
C LEU A 271 -6.97 27.45 15.55
N PHE A 272 -6.81 28.74 15.83
CA PHE A 272 -7.90 29.72 15.78
C PHE A 272 -8.05 30.44 14.44
N ASP A 273 -6.96 30.65 13.71
CA ASP A 273 -7.00 31.26 12.38
C ASP A 273 -7.80 30.39 11.37
N TYR A 274 -7.94 29.08 11.66
CA TYR A 274 -8.85 28.18 10.91
C TYR A 274 -10.31 28.62 10.98
N LYS A 275 -10.82 29.03 12.15
CA LYS A 275 -12.21 29.43 12.33
C LYS A 275 -12.51 30.77 11.65
N TYR A 276 -11.51 31.65 11.58
CA TYR A 276 -11.64 32.97 10.99
C TYR A 276 -11.42 32.95 9.47
N ALA A 277 -10.46 32.15 8.98
CA ALA A 277 -10.23 31.93 7.55
C ALA A 277 -11.39 31.23 6.83
N GLU A 278 -12.25 30.46 7.51
CA GLU A 278 -13.50 29.94 6.91
C GLU A 278 -14.59 31.02 6.76
N SER A 279 -14.51 32.14 7.51
CA SER A 279 -15.50 33.23 7.48
C SER A 279 -15.19 34.36 6.49
N VAL A 280 -14.00 34.32 5.86
CA VAL A 280 -13.49 35.31 4.88
C VAL A 280 -13.31 34.65 3.51
#